data_AF-A0A171D9E8-F1
#
_entry.id   AF-A0A171D9E8-F1
#
_cell.length_a   1.000
_cell.length_b   1.000
_cell.length_c   1.000
_cell.angle_alpha   90.00
_cell.angle_beta   90.00
_cell.angle_gamma   90.00
#
_symmetry.space_group_name_H-M   'P 1'
#
loop_
_entity.id
_entity.type
_entity.pdbx_description
1 polymer ?
#
loop_
_entity_poly.entity_id
_entity_poly.type
_entity_poly.pdbx_seq_one_letter_code
_entity_poly.pdbx_strand_id
1 'polypeptide(L)'
;MVAIPAGRILLRDEGTSTGWKTEVGAFRLAPYPVTRELYRAVLGEAPANPAGPRTPVTDVSWLEAVRFCDLLSREAGLDPCYSAGDDPDGQDVVCDPEAGGYR
;
A
#
# COMPACT_ATOMS: atom_id res chain seq x y z
N MET A 1 -1.45 -7.58 -10.75
CA MET A 1 -1.02 -6.18 -10.85
C MET A 1 -1.22 -5.68 -12.28
N VAL A 2 -1.67 -4.45 -12.47
CA VAL A 2 -1.85 -3.77 -13.76
C VAL A 2 -0.72 -2.77 -13.96
N ALA A 3 -0.11 -2.73 -15.15
CA ALA A 3 0.94 -1.77 -15.47
C ALA A 3 0.34 -0.39 -15.80
N ILE A 4 0.87 0.65 -15.16
CA ILE A 4 0.53 2.04 -15.39
C ILE A 4 1.78 2.73 -15.99
N PRO A 5 1.68 3.29 -17.21
CA PRO A 5 2.82 3.94 -17.84
C PRO A 5 3.21 5.23 -17.10
N ALA A 6 4.47 5.62 -17.25
CA ALA A 6 4.94 6.91 -16.78
C ALA A 6 4.20 8.05 -17.51
N GLY A 7 4.04 9.18 -16.84
CA GLY A 7 3.48 10.37 -17.49
C GLY A 7 3.29 11.55 -16.55
N ARG A 8 2.87 12.66 -17.16
CA ARG A 8 2.56 13.90 -16.47
C ARG A 8 1.07 13.99 -16.16
N ILE A 9 0.73 14.13 -14.88
CA ILE A 9 -0.66 14.24 -14.42
C ILE A 9 -0.93 15.63 -13.82
N LEU A 10 -2.19 16.05 -13.84
CA LEU A 10 -2.67 17.20 -13.08
C LEU A 10 -3.27 16.69 -11.77
N LEU A 11 -2.63 17.00 -10.65
CA LEU A 11 -3.21 16.80 -9.33
C LEU A 11 -4.11 17.99 -9.00
N ARG A 12 -5.23 17.69 -8.35
CA ARG A 12 -6.23 18.68 -7.95
C ARG A 12 -6.53 18.48 -6.48
N ASP A 13 -6.36 19.54 -5.71
CA ASP A 13 -6.78 19.61 -4.32
C ASP A 13 -8.09 20.39 -4.26
N GLU A 14 -9.18 19.68 -4.01
CA GLU A 14 -10.51 20.29 -3.86
C GLU A 14 -10.64 21.11 -2.56
N GLY A 15 -9.87 20.78 -1.52
CA GLY A 15 -9.90 21.49 -0.24
C GLY A 15 -9.35 22.91 -0.35
N THR A 16 -8.28 23.09 -1.14
CA THR A 16 -7.68 24.42 -1.41
C THR A 16 -8.07 24.99 -2.77
N SER A 17 -8.83 24.25 -3.60
CA SER A 17 -9.12 24.60 -5.00
C SER A 17 -7.87 24.87 -5.84
N THR A 18 -6.74 24.24 -5.51
CA THR A 18 -5.48 24.37 -6.24
C THR A 18 -5.21 23.16 -7.14
N GLY A 19 -4.31 23.33 -8.10
CA GLY A 19 -3.86 22.22 -8.93
C GLY A 19 -2.45 22.46 -9.47
N TRP A 20 -1.68 21.39 -9.60
CA TRP A 20 -0.32 21.42 -10.10
C TRP A 20 -0.03 20.18 -10.94
N LYS A 21 0.91 20.33 -11.88
CA LYS A 21 1.34 19.21 -12.73
C LYS A 21 2.53 18.53 -12.08
N THR A 22 2.50 17.20 -12.03
CA THR A 22 3.63 16.39 -11.56
C THR A 22 3.93 15.28 -12.55
N GLU A 23 5.20 14.90 -12.64
CA GLU A 23 5.62 13.67 -13.32
C GLU A 23 5.42 12.48 -12.37
N VAL A 24 4.97 11.36 -12.91
CA VAL A 24 4.83 10.08 -12.20
C VAL A 24 5.55 9.03 -13.02
N GLY A 25 6.48 8.30 -12.39
CA GLY A 25 7.18 7.18 -13.03
C GLY A 25 6.23 6.04 -13.40
N ALA A 26 6.68 5.09 -14.22
CA ALA A 26 5.91 3.89 -14.50
C ALA A 26 5.84 3.02 -13.23
N PHE A 27 4.68 2.44 -12.94
CA PHE A 27 4.50 1.55 -11.79
C PHE A 27 3.44 0.49 -12.09
N ARG A 28 3.23 -0.41 -11.13
CA ARG A 28 2.15 -1.39 -11.20
C ARG A 28 1.21 -1.19 -10.02
N LEU A 29 -0.09 -1.33 -10.24
CA LEU A 29 -1.12 -1.18 -9.20
C LEU A 29 -2.03 -2.41 -9.15
N ALA A 30 -2.47 -2.80 -7.96
CA ALA A 30 -3.49 -3.83 -7.83
C ALA A 30 -4.82 -3.30 -8.41
N PRO A 31 -5.51 -4.06 -9.27
CA PRO A 31 -6.80 -3.61 -9.84
C PRO A 31 -7.94 -3.64 -8.81
N TYR A 32 -7.74 -4.30 -7.67
CA TYR A 32 -8.71 -4.43 -6.60
C TYR A 32 -8.04 -4.13 -5.26
N PRO A 33 -8.79 -3.65 -4.26
CA PRO A 33 -8.29 -3.56 -2.89
C PRO A 33 -7.80 -4.91 -2.37
N VAL A 34 -6.88 -4.88 -1.41
CA VAL A 34 -6.43 -6.08 -0.68
C VAL A 34 -7.66 -6.75 -0.07
N THR A 35 -7.88 -8.01 -0.41
CA THR A 35 -9.02 -8.78 0.10
C THR A 35 -8.73 -9.34 1.49
N ARG A 36 -9.79 -9.67 2.22
CA ARG A 36 -9.68 -10.36 3.53
C ARG A 36 -8.90 -11.67 3.43
N GLU A 37 -9.10 -12.41 2.35
CA GLU A 37 -8.40 -13.65 2.06
C GLU A 37 -6.90 -13.42 1.81
N LEU A 38 -6.53 -12.46 0.96
CA LEU A 38 -5.13 -12.14 0.69
C LEU A 38 -4.42 -11.62 1.95
N TYR A 39 -5.07 -10.72 2.69
CA TYR A 39 -4.53 -10.20 3.95
C TYR A 39 -4.24 -11.33 4.94
N ARG A 40 -5.21 -12.25 5.15
CA ARG A 40 -5.03 -13.42 6.01
C ARG A 40 -3.93 -14.36 5.50
N ALA A 41 -3.81 -14.54 4.19
CA ALA A 41 -2.76 -15.40 3.63
C ALA A 41 -1.35 -14.87 3.94
N VAL A 42 -1.18 -13.56 4.01
CA VAL A 42 0.13 -12.90 4.28
C VAL A 42 0.38 -12.72 5.78
N LEU A 43 -0.62 -12.27 6.54
CA LEU A 43 -0.48 -11.93 7.96
C LEU A 43 -0.95 -13.02 8.93
N GLY A 44 -1.53 -14.11 8.43
CA GLY A 44 -2.07 -15.22 9.21
C GLY A 44 -3.50 -15.01 9.70
N GLU A 45 -3.90 -13.76 9.92
CA GLU A 45 -5.25 -13.38 10.33
C GLU A 45 -5.74 -12.12 9.62
N ALA A 46 -7.04 -11.86 9.69
CA ALA A 46 -7.66 -10.63 9.18
C ALA A 46 -8.69 -10.16 10.22
N PRO A 47 -8.93 -8.85 10.37
CA PRO A 47 -9.89 -8.30 11.31
C PRO A 47 -11.26 -8.99 11.25
N ALA A 48 -11.90 -9.16 12.40
CA ALA A 48 -13.21 -9.80 12.49
C ALA A 48 -14.26 -8.99 11.72
N ASN A 49 -14.88 -9.61 10.71
CA ASN A 49 -15.91 -8.98 9.90
C ASN A 49 -16.74 -10.08 9.22
N PRO A 50 -18.09 -9.98 9.22
CA PRO A 50 -18.99 -10.98 8.64
C PRO A 50 -18.92 -11.08 7.11
N ALA A 51 -18.23 -10.16 6.44
CA ALA A 51 -18.06 -10.14 5.00
C ALA A 51 -17.24 -11.34 4.47
N GLY A 52 -17.53 -11.73 3.22
CA GLY A 52 -16.90 -12.86 2.55
C GLY A 52 -15.40 -12.68 2.27
N PRO A 53 -14.67 -13.76 1.95
CA PRO A 53 -13.20 -13.74 1.78
C PRO A 53 -12.70 -12.79 0.69
N ARG A 54 -13.49 -12.59 -0.37
CA ARG A 54 -13.13 -11.74 -1.53
C ARG A 54 -13.56 -10.28 -1.38
N THR A 55 -14.04 -9.85 -0.22
CA THR A 55 -14.30 -8.43 0.03
C THR A 55 -13.01 -7.72 0.47
N PRO A 56 -12.91 -6.39 0.34
CA PRO A 56 -11.80 -5.63 0.90
C PRO A 56 -11.62 -5.90 2.38
N VAL A 57 -10.37 -5.95 2.84
CA VAL A 57 -10.07 -5.86 4.26
C VAL A 57 -10.31 -4.43 4.74
N THR A 58 -10.91 -4.30 5.92
CA THR A 58 -11.23 -3.03 6.59
C THR A 58 -10.72 -3.07 8.01
N ASP A 59 -10.75 -1.93 8.70
CA ASP A 59 -10.34 -1.83 10.10
C ASP A 59 -8.86 -2.19 10.30
N VAL A 60 -8.03 -1.74 9.35
CA VAL A 60 -6.58 -1.91 9.31
C VAL A 60 -5.94 -0.54 9.52
N SER A 61 -5.09 -0.44 10.53
CA SER A 61 -4.28 0.75 10.77
C SER A 61 -3.24 0.94 9.67
N TRP A 62 -2.71 2.16 9.56
CA TRP A 62 -1.67 2.44 8.58
C TRP A 62 -0.40 1.59 8.80
N LEU A 63 0.00 1.39 10.07
CA LEU A 63 1.13 0.53 10.44
C LEU A 63 0.92 -0.93 10.01
N GLU A 64 -0.30 -1.46 10.18
CA GLU A 64 -0.63 -2.81 9.72
C GLU A 64 -0.60 -2.92 8.19
N ALA A 65 -1.05 -1.89 7.47
CA ALA A 65 -0.97 -1.85 6.01
C ALA A 65 0.49 -1.84 5.51
N VAL A 66 1.35 -1.03 6.14
CA VAL A 66 2.80 -1.01 5.86
C VAL A 66 3.42 -2.38 6.12
N ARG A 67 3.13 -2.99 7.27
CA ARG A 67 3.61 -4.34 7.62
C ARG A 67 3.14 -5.40 6.61
N PHE A 68 1.89 -5.31 6.16
CA PHE A 68 1.36 -6.18 5.11
C PHE A 68 2.18 -6.04 3.81
N CYS A 69 2.47 -4.82 3.37
CA CYS A 69 3.26 -4.56 2.15
C CYS A 69 4.68 -5.15 2.25
N ASP A 70 5.36 -4.97 3.38
CA ASP A 70 6.70 -5.54 3.58
C ASP A 70 6.70 -7.07 3.60
N LEU A 71 5.71 -7.68 4.27
CA LEU A 71 5.59 -9.15 4.29
C LEU A 71 5.25 -9.70 2.90
N LEU A 72 4.33 -9.05 2.18
CA LEU A 72 4.00 -9.43 0.81
C LEU A 72 5.21 -9.29 -0.12
N SER A 73 6.08 -8.29 0.11
CA SER A 73 7.34 -8.13 -0.63
C SER A 73 8.26 -9.31 -0.38
N ARG A 74 8.45 -9.71 0.89
CA ARG A 74 9.27 -10.87 1.26
C ARG A 74 8.75 -12.17 0.66
N GLU A 75 7.44 -12.42 0.72
CA GLU A 75 6.80 -13.59 0.10
C GLU A 75 6.96 -13.61 -1.43
N ALA A 76 7.04 -12.44 -2.06
CA ALA A 76 7.30 -12.31 -3.49
C ALA A 76 8.80 -12.33 -3.86
N GLY A 77 9.71 -12.45 -2.88
CA GLY A 77 11.15 -12.37 -3.10
C GLY A 77 11.65 -10.97 -3.50
N LEU A 78 10.94 -9.92 -3.08
CA LEU A 78 11.26 -8.52 -3.32
C LEU A 78 11.79 -7.85 -2.04
N ASP A 79 12.61 -6.82 -2.23
CA ASP A 79 13.09 -5.99 -1.13
C ASP A 79 11.94 -5.17 -0.52
N PRO A 80 11.72 -5.23 0.81
CA PRO A 80 10.71 -4.43 1.50
C PRO A 80 10.93 -2.92 1.30
N CYS A 81 9.85 -2.16 1.19
CA CYS A 81 9.92 -0.71 0.99
C CYS A 81 10.06 0.07 2.29
N TYR A 82 9.57 -0.48 3.41
CA TYR A 82 9.47 0.28 4.65
C TYR A 82 10.49 -0.14 5.69
N SER A 83 10.98 0.85 6.43
CA SER A 83 11.72 0.65 7.68
C SER A 83 10.84 1.15 8.82
N ALA A 84 10.44 0.22 9.70
CA ALA A 84 9.65 0.56 10.88
C ALA A 84 10.49 1.38 11.86
N GLY A 85 9.88 2.39 12.45
CA GLY A 85 10.41 3.05 13.64
C GLY A 85 9.71 2.57 14.92
N ASP A 86 9.93 3.31 16.01
CA ASP A 86 9.45 2.98 17.35
C ASP A 86 8.20 3.81 17.73
N ASP A 87 7.80 4.78 16.92
CA ASP A 87 6.63 5.62 17.18
C ASP A 87 5.32 4.81 17.05
N PRO A 88 4.47 4.77 18.09
CA PRO A 88 3.22 3.99 18.07
C PRO A 88 2.20 4.49 17.03
N ASP A 89 2.30 5.75 16.61
CA ASP A 89 1.47 6.35 15.55
C ASP A 89 2.13 6.22 14.16
N GLY A 90 3.35 5.67 14.08
CA GLY A 90 4.07 5.39 12.83
C GLY A 90 4.64 6.61 12.12
N GLN A 91 4.85 7.72 12.84
CA GLN A 91 5.35 8.98 12.26
C GLN A 91 6.81 8.90 11.78
N ASP A 92 7.56 7.92 12.26
CA ASP A 92 8.97 7.70 11.97
C ASP A 92 9.23 6.58 10.95
N VAL A 93 8.17 6.03 10.35
CA VAL A 93 8.29 5.04 9.27
C VAL A 93 8.87 5.70 8.02
N VAL A 94 9.96 5.14 7.52
CA VAL A 94 10.64 5.61 6.30
C VAL A 94 10.38 4.64 5.15
N CYS A 95 10.04 5.18 3.97
CA CYS A 95 9.88 4.41 2.74
C CYS A 95 11.10 4.63 1.82
N ASP A 96 11.74 3.56 1.39
CA ASP A 96 12.78 3.56 0.36
C ASP A 96 12.14 3.58 -1.05
N PRO A 97 12.29 4.67 -1.82
CA PRO A 97 11.69 4.77 -3.15
C PRO A 97 12.33 3.84 -4.19
N GLU A 98 13.56 3.39 -3.96
CA GLU A 98 14.31 2.52 -4.88
C GLU A 98 14.01 1.03 -4.64
N ALA A 99 13.39 0.69 -3.50
CA ALA A 99 12.94 -0.67 -3.22
C ALA A 99 11.88 -1.11 -4.23
N GLY A 100 12.05 -2.33 -4.76
CA GLY A 100 11.15 -2.93 -5.75
C GLY A 100 9.89 -3.57 -5.17
N GLY A 101 9.69 -3.48 -3.85
CA GLY A 101 8.59 -4.10 -3.12
C GLY A 101 7.24 -3.41 -3.28
N TYR A 102 6.27 -3.87 -2.50
CA TYR A 102 4.92 -3.31 -2.44
C TYR A 102 4.88 -2.07 -1.54
N ARG A 103 4.07 -1.09 -1.95
CA ARG A 103 3.81 0.18 -1.26
C ARG A 103 2.39 0.66 -1.52
#